data_AF-A0A9P4NHM5-F1
#
_entry.id   AF-A0A9P4NHM5-F1
#
_cell.length_a   1.000
_cell.length_b   1.000
_cell.length_c   1.000
_cell.angle_alpha   90.00
_cell.angle_beta   90.00
_cell.angle_gamma   90.00
#
_symmetry.space_group_name_H-M   'P 1'
#
loop_
_entity.id
_entity.type
_entity.pdbx_description
1 polymer ?
#
loop_
_entity_poly.entity_id
_entity_poly.type
_entity_poly.pdbx_seq_one_letter_code
_entity_poly.pdbx_strand_id
1 'polypeptide(L)'
;MASTRNCIIQWSRGSVSSSFRPPSQCLRASPITQQTRNAAVLTGSNSANAAKYKRKELSTAQKKKKQRSTFVNHDLKDMEQFALCDAMRYIRAFEVGSQRNPKYELHVKLRTLKNGPVVRNRLRLPHPVKTDIRICVICPPDSKAATQAKQAGAVLIGEDVIFDAVKEGRIEFDRCICHVDSLPKLAKSGVARILGPRGLMPSAKMGSVVKDVTSAVKDLTGGSEYRERMGVVRLAIGQLGFTPDMLQKNIKAFVDMLKKDMAAMSDRMNKELHEVVLSSTNAPGFSLNGEFKSNGGVQPKELTAA
;
A
#
# COMPACT_ATOMS: atom_id res chain seq x y z
N MET A 1 13.17 -42.18 56.10
CA MET A 1 11.91 -42.54 56.77
C MET A 1 11.50 -41.39 57.68
N ALA A 2 10.46 -40.64 57.32
CA ALA A 2 9.57 -39.90 58.23
C ALA A 2 8.46 -39.30 57.38
N SER A 3 7.29 -39.91 57.48
CA SER A 3 6.01 -39.46 56.95
C SER A 3 5.30 -38.65 58.03
N THR A 4 4.64 -37.52 57.68
CA THR A 4 3.18 -37.33 57.87
C THR A 4 2.71 -35.88 57.61
N ARG A 5 1.54 -35.83 56.94
CA ARG A 5 0.43 -34.85 57.02
C ARG A 5 0.42 -33.57 56.15
N ASN A 6 -0.25 -33.73 55.00
CA ASN A 6 -1.44 -33.01 54.51
C ASN A 6 -1.62 -31.50 54.79
N CYS A 7 -1.61 -30.72 53.71
CA CYS A 7 -2.67 -29.73 53.46
C CYS A 7 -2.89 -29.59 51.94
N ILE A 8 -3.98 -30.19 51.45
CA ILE A 8 -4.48 -30.10 50.07
C ILE A 8 -5.51 -28.98 50.08
N ILE A 9 -5.28 -27.88 49.35
CA ILE A 9 -6.33 -26.93 49.00
C ILE A 9 -6.78 -27.23 47.57
N GLN A 10 -8.03 -27.64 47.51
CA GLN A 10 -8.80 -28.15 46.39
C GLN A 10 -9.37 -26.96 45.61
N TRP A 11 -8.93 -26.74 44.36
CA TRP A 11 -9.61 -25.83 43.44
C TRP A 11 -10.57 -26.65 42.57
N SER A 12 -11.83 -26.64 42.96
CA SER A 12 -12.93 -27.28 42.23
C SER A 12 -13.15 -26.61 40.88
N ARG A 13 -13.21 -27.47 39.85
CA ARG A 13 -13.58 -27.19 38.46
C ARG A 13 -14.95 -26.51 38.35
N GLY A 14 -15.01 -25.34 37.73
CA GLY A 14 -16.24 -24.74 37.21
C GLY A 14 -16.25 -24.81 35.69
N SER A 15 -17.00 -25.78 35.15
CA SER A 15 -17.36 -25.88 33.73
C SER A 15 -18.48 -24.89 33.43
N VAL A 16 -18.24 -23.91 32.55
CA VAL A 16 -19.31 -23.05 32.03
C VAL A 16 -19.39 -23.23 30.51
N SER A 17 -20.17 -24.23 30.12
CA SER A 17 -20.70 -24.39 28.77
C SER A 17 -22.09 -23.76 28.72
N SER A 18 -22.28 -22.68 27.98
CA SER A 18 -23.59 -22.35 27.39
C SER A 18 -23.44 -21.30 26.30
N SER A 19 -23.71 -21.73 25.07
CA SER A 19 -23.88 -20.88 23.90
C SER A 19 -25.15 -20.03 24.05
N PHE A 20 -25.03 -18.71 24.02
CA PHE A 20 -26.20 -17.83 23.84
C PHE A 20 -26.08 -17.09 22.51
N ARG A 21 -26.87 -17.57 21.55
CA ARG A 21 -27.17 -16.96 20.26
C ARG A 21 -28.53 -16.29 20.42
N PRO A 22 -28.73 -15.00 20.08
CA PRO A 22 -30.06 -14.40 20.14
C PRO A 22 -30.93 -14.92 18.99
N PRO A 23 -32.23 -15.18 19.20
CA PRO A 23 -33.12 -15.64 18.15
C PRO A 23 -33.59 -14.46 17.29
N SER A 24 -33.57 -14.71 15.98
CA SER A 24 -34.29 -13.95 14.96
C SER A 24 -35.80 -14.01 15.21
N GLN A 25 -36.44 -12.87 15.46
CA GLN A 25 -37.88 -12.73 15.35
C GLN A 25 -38.23 -11.78 14.19
N CYS A 26 -38.82 -12.39 13.15
CA CYS A 26 -39.56 -11.72 12.11
C CYS A 26 -40.75 -10.97 12.70
N LEU A 27 -40.86 -9.66 12.46
CA LEU A 27 -42.12 -8.95 12.62
C LEU A 27 -42.76 -8.74 11.24
N ARG A 28 -43.98 -9.29 11.16
CA ARG A 28 -44.90 -9.26 10.03
C ARG A 28 -45.27 -7.83 9.65
N ALA A 29 -45.40 -7.61 8.34
CA ALA A 29 -46.07 -6.46 7.76
C ALA A 29 -47.56 -6.42 8.15
N SER A 30 -48.11 -5.21 8.30
CA SER A 30 -49.55 -4.95 8.29
C SER A 30 -49.81 -3.60 7.61
N PRO A 31 -50.97 -3.42 6.96
CA PRO A 31 -51.04 -2.71 5.69
C PRO A 31 -51.37 -1.22 5.81
N ILE A 32 -51.11 -0.57 4.68
CA ILE A 32 -51.52 0.76 4.25
C ILE A 32 -53.00 1.02 4.55
N THR A 33 -53.27 2.13 5.26
CA THR A 33 -54.55 2.86 5.16
C THR A 33 -54.23 4.33 4.97
N GLN A 34 -54.54 4.84 3.78
CA GLN A 34 -54.57 6.26 3.49
C GLN A 34 -55.74 6.91 4.23
N GLN A 35 -55.48 7.96 5.00
CA GLN A 35 -56.50 8.96 5.32
C GLN A 35 -55.92 10.35 5.13
N THR A 36 -56.33 10.97 4.03
CA THR A 36 -56.25 12.39 3.77
C THR A 36 -57.16 13.14 4.74
N ARG A 37 -56.63 14.14 5.46
CA ARG A 37 -57.42 15.33 5.84
C ARG A 37 -56.50 16.55 5.97
N ASN A 38 -56.78 17.51 5.09
CA ASN A 38 -56.27 18.88 5.14
C ASN A 38 -56.83 19.65 6.34
N ALA A 39 -56.11 20.73 6.65
CA ALA A 39 -56.51 21.94 7.38
C ALA A 39 -56.40 21.91 8.91
N ALA A 40 -55.44 22.67 9.44
CA ALA A 40 -55.72 24.02 9.91
C ALA A 40 -54.42 24.73 10.31
N VAL A 41 -54.19 25.87 9.68
CA VAL A 41 -53.21 26.88 10.10
C VAL A 41 -53.65 27.40 11.46
N LEU A 42 -52.84 27.17 12.49
CA LEU A 42 -52.88 27.95 13.73
C LEU A 42 -51.55 28.69 13.85
N THR A 43 -51.64 29.97 13.49
CA THR A 43 -50.66 31.02 13.70
C THR A 43 -50.35 31.14 15.20
N GLY A 44 -49.34 30.40 15.65
CA GLY A 44 -48.64 30.69 16.89
C GLY A 44 -47.72 31.89 16.70
N SER A 45 -48.04 32.99 17.35
CA SER A 45 -47.30 34.24 17.39
C SER A 45 -45.87 34.03 17.91
N ASN A 46 -44.93 33.81 17.01
CA ASN A 46 -43.51 33.92 17.33
C ASN A 46 -43.20 35.39 17.59
N SER A 47 -43.16 35.78 18.87
CA SER A 47 -42.78 37.13 19.27
C SER A 47 -41.39 37.48 18.72
N ALA A 48 -41.22 38.71 18.22
CA ALA A 48 -39.97 39.19 17.62
C ALA A 48 -38.74 39.04 18.54
N ASN A 49 -38.97 38.88 19.86
CA ASN A 49 -37.94 38.65 20.85
C ASN A 49 -37.39 37.21 20.82
N ALA A 50 -38.20 36.18 20.53
CA ALA A 50 -37.73 34.80 20.41
C ALA A 50 -36.75 34.61 19.23
N ALA A 51 -36.98 35.34 18.12
CA ALA A 51 -36.08 35.38 16.98
C ALA A 51 -34.75 36.08 17.32
N LYS A 52 -34.77 37.10 18.18
CA LYS A 52 -33.56 37.83 18.64
C LYS A 52 -32.67 36.96 19.53
N TYR A 53 -33.26 36.15 20.42
CA TYR A 53 -32.50 35.22 21.26
C TYR A 53 -31.95 34.01 20.46
N LYS A 54 -32.72 33.44 19.50
CA LYS A 54 -32.18 32.41 18.59
C LYS A 54 -31.05 32.91 17.70
N ARG A 55 -31.10 34.18 17.26
CA ARG A 55 -30.03 34.78 16.43
C ARG A 55 -28.74 35.05 17.23
N LYS A 56 -28.84 35.21 18.55
CA LYS A 56 -27.72 35.43 19.47
C LYS A 56 -27.11 34.12 20.01
N GLU A 57 -27.86 33.03 20.04
CA GLU A 57 -27.29 31.69 20.30
C GLU A 57 -26.67 31.06 19.04
N LEU A 58 -27.18 31.36 17.85
CA LEU A 58 -26.55 30.97 16.58
C LEU A 58 -25.29 31.79 16.24
N SER A 59 -25.02 32.90 16.93
CA SER A 59 -23.82 33.71 16.71
C SER A 59 -22.58 33.25 17.49
N THR A 60 -22.74 32.26 18.38
CA THR A 60 -21.65 31.36 18.78
C THR A 60 -21.63 30.10 17.91
N ALA A 61 -21.94 30.24 16.62
CA ALA A 61 -21.53 29.27 15.62
C ALA A 61 -20.01 29.13 15.70
N GLN A 62 -19.54 28.03 16.31
CA GLN A 62 -18.15 27.60 16.31
C GLN A 62 -17.60 27.84 14.91
N LYS A 63 -16.71 28.82 14.75
CA LYS A 63 -16.09 29.16 13.46
C LYS A 63 -15.55 27.86 12.87
N LYS A 64 -16.22 27.32 11.84
CA LYS A 64 -15.78 26.08 11.18
C LYS A 64 -14.33 26.29 10.77
N LYS A 65 -13.42 25.56 11.41
CA LYS A 65 -11.98 25.68 11.20
C LYS A 65 -11.72 25.45 9.70
N LYS A 66 -11.16 26.46 9.01
CA LYS A 66 -10.90 26.36 7.56
C LYS A 66 -10.07 25.10 7.31
N GLN A 67 -10.55 24.22 6.43
CA GLN A 67 -9.81 23.02 6.07
C GLN A 67 -8.53 23.41 5.32
N ARG A 68 -7.38 22.88 5.76
CA ARG A 68 -6.09 23.14 5.13
C ARG A 68 -6.03 22.49 3.75
N SER A 69 -5.60 23.26 2.75
CA SER A 69 -5.41 22.79 1.37
C SER A 69 -4.19 21.88 1.21
N THR A 70 -3.12 22.17 1.95
CA THR A 70 -1.87 21.38 1.97
C THR A 70 -1.86 20.33 3.07
N PHE A 71 -1.01 19.33 2.91
CA PHE A 71 -0.65 18.41 3.98
C PHE A 71 0.13 19.12 5.09
N VAL A 72 0.08 18.58 6.31
CA VAL A 72 0.81 19.14 7.45
C VAL A 72 2.28 18.79 7.32
N ASN A 73 3.09 19.83 7.21
CA ASN A 73 4.53 19.75 7.23
C ASN A 73 5.02 20.29 8.58
N HIS A 74 5.91 19.55 9.21
CA HIS A 74 6.56 19.92 10.46
C HIS A 74 7.94 20.49 10.11
N ASP A 75 8.41 21.43 10.91
CA ASP A 75 9.75 21.98 10.70
C ASP A 75 10.80 20.91 11.06
N LEU A 76 11.80 20.75 10.19
CA LEU A 76 12.82 19.68 10.31
C LEU A 76 14.06 20.12 11.10
N LYS A 77 14.09 21.35 11.62
CA LYS A 77 15.28 21.95 12.24
C LYS A 77 15.68 21.25 13.54
N ASP A 78 14.69 20.86 14.32
CA ASP A 78 14.89 20.26 15.65
C ASP A 78 14.99 18.73 15.59
N MET A 79 14.91 18.14 14.40
CA MET A 79 14.89 16.70 14.20
C MET A 79 16.31 16.16 13.99
N GLU A 80 16.66 15.12 14.72
CA GLU A 80 17.90 14.37 14.48
C GLU A 80 17.84 13.64 13.14
N GLN A 81 18.83 13.88 12.31
CA GLN A 81 18.98 13.27 10.99
C GLN A 81 20.24 12.42 10.95
N PHE A 82 20.17 11.28 10.28
CA PHE A 82 21.23 10.29 10.25
C PHE A 82 21.85 10.18 8.86
N ALA A 83 23.15 9.94 8.81
CA ALA A 83 23.82 9.49 7.60
C ALA A 83 23.34 8.09 7.22
N LEU A 84 23.44 7.74 5.93
CA LEU A 84 22.95 6.44 5.43
C LEU A 84 23.58 5.25 6.16
N CYS A 85 24.91 5.27 6.36
CA CYS A 85 25.61 4.18 7.04
C CYS A 85 25.14 3.99 8.50
N ASP A 86 24.93 5.09 9.23
CA ASP A 86 24.50 5.02 10.63
C ASP A 86 23.05 4.54 10.73
N ALA A 87 22.16 5.04 9.86
CA ALA A 87 20.79 4.55 9.78
C ALA A 87 20.74 3.04 9.47
N MET A 88 21.57 2.57 8.53
CA MET A 88 21.67 1.14 8.22
C MET A 88 22.16 0.31 9.41
N ARG A 89 23.13 0.80 10.18
CA ARG A 89 23.61 0.13 11.40
C ARG A 89 22.45 -0.09 12.38
N TYR A 90 21.70 0.96 12.68
CA TYR A 90 20.59 0.87 13.62
C TYR A 90 19.50 -0.06 13.11
N ILE A 91 19.06 0.11 11.85
CA ILE A 91 18.02 -0.74 11.25
C ILE A 91 18.42 -2.22 11.30
N ARG A 92 19.68 -2.55 11.00
CA ARG A 92 20.16 -3.93 11.08
C ARG A 92 20.15 -4.49 12.50
N ALA A 93 20.46 -3.66 13.50
CA ALA A 93 20.35 -4.06 14.90
C ALA A 93 18.90 -4.38 15.30
N PHE A 94 17.92 -3.64 14.78
CA PHE A 94 16.49 -3.92 15.00
C PHE A 94 15.99 -5.19 14.29
N GLU A 95 16.59 -5.55 13.16
CA GLU A 95 16.19 -6.72 12.36
C GLU A 95 16.93 -8.02 12.73
N VAL A 96 17.73 -8.00 13.81
CA VAL A 96 18.40 -9.20 14.32
C VAL A 96 17.36 -10.25 14.73
N GLY A 97 17.53 -11.48 14.26
CA GLY A 97 16.61 -12.58 14.56
C GLY A 97 15.33 -12.62 13.70
N SER A 98 15.21 -11.72 12.71
CA SER A 98 14.10 -11.77 11.76
C SER A 98 14.19 -13.01 10.86
N GLN A 99 13.19 -13.89 10.95
CA GLN A 99 13.11 -15.12 10.13
C GLN A 99 12.78 -14.82 8.66
N ARG A 100 12.18 -13.65 8.40
CA ARG A 100 11.76 -13.22 7.06
C ARG A 100 12.79 -12.24 6.53
N ASN A 101 13.22 -12.40 5.28
CA ASN A 101 14.13 -11.45 4.61
C ASN A 101 13.53 -10.02 4.60
N PRO A 102 13.94 -9.12 5.51
CA PRO A 102 13.31 -7.82 5.64
C PRO A 102 13.86 -6.90 4.55
N LYS A 103 13.00 -5.97 4.10
CA LYS A 103 13.32 -5.03 3.03
C LYS A 103 13.48 -3.64 3.60
N TYR A 104 14.40 -2.87 3.03
CA TYR A 104 14.49 -1.44 3.29
C TYR A 104 13.41 -0.73 2.49
N GLU A 105 12.62 0.10 3.17
CA GLU A 105 11.60 0.96 2.57
C GLU A 105 12.00 2.42 2.71
N LEU A 106 11.79 3.18 1.65
CA LEU A 106 12.00 4.61 1.63
C LEU A 106 10.65 5.32 1.59
N HIS A 107 10.44 6.20 2.57
CA HIS A 107 9.27 7.07 2.65
C HIS A 107 9.71 8.51 2.33
N VAL A 108 9.25 9.02 1.20
CA VAL A 108 9.53 10.38 0.78
C VAL A 108 8.28 11.23 0.98
N LYS A 109 8.35 12.15 1.94
CA LYS A 109 7.31 13.13 2.18
C LYS A 109 7.45 14.29 1.21
N LEU A 110 6.36 14.62 0.53
CA LEU A 110 6.28 15.69 -0.44
C LEU A 110 5.47 16.85 0.14
N ARG A 111 5.94 18.07 -0.08
CA ARG A 111 5.12 19.27 0.11
C ARG A 111 4.22 19.39 -1.10
N THR A 112 2.94 19.10 -0.90
CA THR A 112 1.94 19.09 -1.97
C THR A 112 0.55 19.44 -1.46
N LEU A 113 -0.35 19.71 -2.40
CA LEU A 113 -1.76 20.02 -2.15
C LEU A 113 -2.59 18.73 -2.15
N LYS A 114 -3.65 18.71 -1.35
CA LYS A 114 -4.52 17.53 -1.22
C LYS A 114 -5.31 17.21 -2.49
N ASN A 115 -5.65 18.23 -3.26
CA ASN A 115 -6.38 18.15 -4.53
C ASN A 115 -5.47 18.20 -5.77
N GLY A 116 -4.15 18.06 -5.59
CA GLY A 116 -3.19 18.08 -6.68
C GLY A 116 -3.10 16.75 -7.45
N PRO A 117 -2.42 16.74 -8.60
CA PRO A 117 -2.09 15.50 -9.31
C PRO A 117 -1.18 14.62 -8.44
N VAL A 118 -1.21 13.30 -8.65
CA VAL A 118 -0.41 12.34 -7.89
C VAL A 118 0.78 11.84 -8.72
N VAL A 119 1.97 11.76 -8.12
CA VAL A 119 3.10 11.08 -8.76
C VAL A 119 2.78 9.59 -8.87
N ARG A 120 2.89 9.03 -10.08
CA ARG A 120 2.85 7.59 -10.31
C ARG A 120 3.81 7.24 -11.43
N ASN A 121 4.78 6.39 -11.15
CA ASN A 121 5.71 5.91 -12.16
C ASN A 121 6.27 4.53 -11.79
N ARG A 122 7.00 3.93 -12.73
CA ARG A 122 7.74 2.69 -12.57
C ARG A 122 9.22 2.98 -12.76
N LEU A 123 10.05 2.41 -11.89
CA LEU A 123 11.49 2.54 -11.95
C LEU A 123 12.14 1.17 -11.85
N ARG A 124 13.09 0.91 -12.75
CA ARG A 124 14.01 -0.22 -12.61
C ARG A 124 15.19 0.22 -11.75
N LEU A 125 15.34 -0.40 -10.59
CA LEU A 125 16.46 -0.11 -9.69
C LEU A 125 17.76 -0.74 -10.25
N PRO A 126 18.91 -0.06 -10.12
CA PRO A 126 20.21 -0.62 -10.50
C PRO A 126 20.48 -1.97 -9.84
N HIS A 127 20.15 -2.09 -8.55
CA HIS A 127 20.16 -3.33 -7.80
C HIS A 127 18.71 -3.74 -7.50
N PRO A 128 18.14 -4.74 -8.20
CA PRO A 128 16.74 -5.09 -8.06
C PRO A 128 16.46 -5.70 -6.69
N VAL A 129 15.35 -5.29 -6.07
CA VAL A 129 14.88 -5.88 -4.81
C VAL A 129 14.27 -7.23 -5.14
N LYS A 130 14.91 -8.33 -4.73
CA LYS A 130 14.36 -9.67 -4.96
C LYS A 130 13.01 -9.77 -4.27
N THR A 131 11.99 -10.05 -5.07
CA THR A 131 10.64 -10.29 -4.61
C THR A 131 10.18 -11.52 -5.33
N ASP A 132 9.70 -12.52 -4.59
CA ASP A 132 9.14 -13.74 -5.15
C ASP A 132 7.81 -13.39 -5.79
N ILE A 133 7.86 -12.89 -7.04
CA ILE A 133 6.68 -12.53 -7.82
C ILE A 133 6.42 -13.67 -8.78
N ARG A 134 5.28 -14.35 -8.60
CA ARG A 134 4.84 -15.37 -9.56
C ARG A 134 4.16 -14.67 -10.74
N ILE A 135 4.83 -14.71 -11.89
CA ILE A 135 4.34 -14.10 -13.13
C ILE A 135 3.63 -15.17 -13.97
N CYS A 136 2.40 -14.85 -14.35
CA CYS A 136 1.57 -15.61 -15.28
C CYS A 136 1.57 -14.90 -16.64
N VAL A 137 1.76 -15.66 -17.71
CA VAL A 137 1.68 -15.18 -19.09
C VAL A 137 0.56 -15.92 -19.81
N ILE A 138 -0.44 -15.16 -20.25
CA ILE A 138 -1.52 -15.65 -21.10
C ILE A 138 -1.07 -15.54 -22.56
N CYS A 139 -0.80 -16.67 -23.18
CA CYS A 139 -0.45 -16.76 -24.60
C CYS A 139 -0.84 -18.12 -25.16
N PRO A 140 -0.96 -18.25 -26.50
CA PRO A 140 -1.28 -19.54 -27.11
C PRO A 140 -0.14 -20.54 -26.80
N PRO A 141 -0.45 -21.79 -26.42
CA PRO A 141 0.52 -22.74 -25.88
C PRO A 141 1.66 -23.06 -26.85
N ASP A 142 1.38 -23.10 -28.16
CA ASP A 142 2.36 -23.45 -29.21
C ASP A 142 3.03 -22.21 -29.84
N SER A 143 2.86 -21.03 -29.25
CA SER A 143 3.38 -19.78 -29.82
C SER A 143 4.84 -19.53 -29.45
N LYS A 144 5.52 -18.72 -30.27
CA LYS A 144 6.84 -18.15 -29.94
C LYS A 144 6.83 -17.35 -28.63
N ALA A 145 5.67 -16.78 -28.27
CA ALA A 145 5.51 -16.05 -27.02
C ALA A 145 5.58 -16.97 -25.79
N ALA A 146 5.10 -18.22 -25.90
CA ALA A 146 5.17 -19.20 -24.80
C ALA A 146 6.61 -19.63 -24.51
N THR A 147 7.41 -19.91 -25.54
CA THR A 147 8.83 -20.25 -25.38
C THR A 147 9.64 -19.07 -24.83
N GLN A 148 9.38 -17.85 -25.31
CA GLN A 148 9.98 -16.63 -24.76
C GLN A 148 9.61 -16.38 -23.29
N ALA A 149 8.35 -16.58 -22.91
CA ALA A 149 7.89 -16.46 -21.54
C ALA A 149 8.61 -17.42 -20.60
N LYS A 150 8.78 -18.68 -21.05
CA LYS A 150 9.47 -19.73 -20.28
C LYS A 150 10.95 -19.38 -20.06
N GLN A 151 11.62 -18.89 -21.11
CA GLN A 151 13.01 -18.43 -21.03
C GLN A 151 13.17 -17.19 -20.15
N ALA A 152 12.17 -16.31 -20.11
CA ALA A 152 12.16 -15.11 -19.27
C ALA A 152 11.91 -15.41 -17.78
N GLY A 153 11.51 -16.64 -17.43
CA GLY A 153 11.25 -17.06 -16.05
C GLY A 153 9.80 -16.90 -15.59
N ALA A 154 8.82 -16.89 -16.52
CA ALA A 154 7.41 -16.97 -16.14
C ALA A 154 7.08 -18.33 -15.51
N VAL A 155 6.28 -18.33 -14.45
CA VAL A 155 5.93 -19.53 -13.67
C VAL A 155 4.78 -20.29 -14.33
N LEU A 156 3.76 -19.56 -14.78
CA LEU A 156 2.57 -20.11 -15.42
C LEU A 156 2.44 -19.55 -16.82
N ILE A 157 2.26 -20.44 -17.80
CA ILE A 157 2.18 -20.10 -19.22
C ILE A 157 1.05 -20.94 -19.83
N GLY A 158 0.14 -20.30 -20.57
CA GLY A 158 -0.96 -20.99 -21.23
C GLY A 158 -2.11 -20.05 -21.58
N GLU A 159 -3.24 -20.61 -22.01
CA GLU A 159 -4.42 -19.85 -22.40
C GLU A 159 -5.67 -20.38 -21.69
N ASP A 160 -6.37 -21.34 -22.29
CA ASP A 160 -7.65 -21.85 -21.77
C ASP A 160 -7.50 -22.54 -20.40
N VAL A 161 -6.40 -23.27 -20.19
CA VAL A 161 -6.07 -23.92 -18.90
C VAL A 161 -6.01 -22.91 -17.75
N ILE A 162 -5.47 -21.71 -17.99
CA ILE A 162 -5.38 -20.66 -16.98
C ILE A 162 -6.75 -20.03 -16.75
N PHE A 163 -7.56 -19.87 -17.80
CA PHE A 163 -8.91 -19.33 -17.65
C PHE A 163 -9.77 -20.23 -16.79
N ASP A 164 -9.69 -21.55 -16.98
CA ASP A 164 -10.48 -22.50 -16.21
C ASP A 164 -10.00 -22.59 -14.75
N ALA A 165 -8.69 -22.61 -14.51
CA ALA A 165 -8.14 -22.52 -13.16
C ALA A 165 -8.60 -21.25 -12.41
N VAL A 166 -8.65 -20.10 -13.10
CA VAL A 166 -9.13 -18.83 -12.53
C VAL A 166 -10.64 -18.87 -12.24
N LYS A 167 -11.45 -19.49 -13.10
CA LYS A 167 -12.90 -19.68 -12.87
C LYS A 167 -13.15 -20.60 -11.68
N GLU A 168 -12.32 -21.63 -11.49
CA GLU A 168 -12.32 -22.50 -10.31
C GLU A 168 -11.84 -21.80 -9.03
N GLY A 169 -11.29 -20.58 -9.15
CA GLY A 169 -10.78 -19.80 -8.02
C GLY A 169 -9.34 -20.13 -7.62
N ARG A 170 -8.62 -20.95 -8.38
CA ARG A 170 -7.20 -21.27 -8.16
C ARG A 170 -6.33 -20.20 -8.82
N ILE A 171 -5.93 -19.20 -8.05
CA ILE A 171 -5.07 -18.10 -8.51
C ILE A 171 -3.71 -18.20 -7.79
N GLU A 172 -2.72 -18.71 -8.50
CA GLU A 172 -1.37 -18.94 -7.97
C GLU A 172 -0.32 -17.98 -8.55
N PHE A 173 -0.75 -16.80 -8.99
CA PHE A 173 0.12 -15.76 -9.55
C PHE A 173 -0.19 -14.38 -8.99
N ASP A 174 0.83 -13.54 -8.94
CA ASP A 174 0.78 -12.18 -8.38
C ASP A 174 0.70 -11.11 -9.48
N ARG A 175 1.15 -11.45 -10.69
CA ARG A 175 1.10 -10.59 -11.88
C ARG A 175 0.69 -11.40 -13.10
N CYS A 176 -0.09 -10.79 -13.97
CA CYS A 176 -0.57 -11.39 -15.21
C CYS A 176 -0.22 -10.49 -16.40
N ILE A 177 0.41 -11.08 -17.41
CA ILE A 177 0.70 -10.47 -18.71
C ILE A 177 -0.15 -11.21 -19.76
N CYS A 178 -0.67 -10.48 -20.73
CA CYS A 178 -1.38 -11.08 -21.86
C CYS A 178 -0.68 -10.72 -23.18
N HIS A 179 -0.45 -11.72 -24.03
CA HIS A 179 -0.03 -11.49 -25.41
C HIS A 179 -1.21 -10.95 -26.23
N VAL A 180 -0.94 -10.09 -27.22
CA VAL A 180 -1.99 -9.44 -28.03
C VAL A 180 -2.93 -10.47 -28.70
N ASP A 181 -2.39 -11.60 -29.13
CA ASP A 181 -3.16 -12.65 -29.82
C ASP A 181 -4.20 -13.35 -28.92
N SER A 182 -3.93 -13.44 -27.62
CA SER A 182 -4.84 -14.07 -26.63
C SER A 182 -5.84 -13.09 -26.02
N LEU A 183 -5.73 -11.79 -26.34
CA LEU A 183 -6.63 -10.76 -25.84
C LEU A 183 -8.12 -11.00 -26.20
N PRO A 184 -8.48 -11.44 -27.43
CA PRO A 184 -9.88 -11.72 -27.77
C PRO A 184 -10.47 -12.88 -26.96
N LYS A 185 -9.67 -13.92 -26.68
CA LYS A 185 -10.11 -15.05 -25.83
C LYS A 185 -10.26 -14.62 -24.37
N LEU A 186 -9.32 -13.82 -23.86
CA LEU A 186 -9.42 -13.24 -22.52
C LEU A 186 -10.72 -12.46 -22.33
N ALA A 187 -11.13 -11.65 -23.32
CA ALA A 187 -12.38 -10.90 -23.27
C ALA A 187 -13.63 -11.80 -23.23
N LYS A 188 -13.62 -12.94 -23.93
CA LYS A 188 -14.73 -13.92 -23.97
C LYS A 188 -14.77 -14.84 -22.75
N SER A 189 -13.63 -15.09 -22.11
CA SER A 189 -13.49 -16.09 -21.04
C SER A 189 -14.27 -15.77 -19.75
N GLY A 190 -14.74 -14.53 -19.57
CA GLY A 190 -15.50 -14.12 -18.37
C GLY A 190 -14.65 -13.94 -17.11
N VAL A 191 -13.34 -14.22 -17.15
CA VAL A 191 -12.43 -14.11 -16.00
C VAL A 191 -12.24 -12.68 -15.49
N ALA A 192 -12.62 -11.68 -16.30
CA ALA A 192 -12.56 -10.26 -15.95
C ALA A 192 -13.32 -9.92 -14.66
N ARG A 193 -14.43 -10.63 -14.37
CA ARG A 193 -15.20 -10.43 -13.13
C ARG A 193 -14.42 -10.88 -11.89
N ILE A 194 -13.51 -11.83 -12.03
CA ILE A 194 -12.71 -12.39 -10.93
C ILE A 194 -11.37 -11.64 -10.79
N LEU A 195 -10.65 -11.44 -11.90
CA LEU A 195 -9.34 -10.78 -11.90
C LEU A 195 -9.42 -9.25 -11.73
N GLY A 196 -10.55 -8.64 -12.12
CA GLY A 196 -10.77 -7.19 -12.05
C GLY A 196 -10.69 -6.63 -10.62
N PRO A 197 -11.54 -7.09 -9.68
CA PRO A 197 -11.49 -6.65 -8.28
C PRO A 197 -10.15 -6.91 -7.58
N ARG A 198 -9.40 -7.93 -8.04
CA ARG A 198 -8.06 -8.27 -7.52
C ARG A 198 -6.94 -7.43 -8.12
N GLY A 199 -7.21 -6.63 -9.16
CA GLY A 199 -6.19 -5.83 -9.85
C GLY A 199 -5.18 -6.67 -10.63
N LEU A 200 -5.52 -7.91 -10.98
CA LEU A 200 -4.69 -8.84 -11.75
C LEU A 200 -5.06 -8.86 -13.23
N MET A 201 -6.14 -8.18 -13.62
CA MET A 201 -6.60 -8.15 -15.01
C MET A 201 -5.59 -7.40 -15.91
N PRO A 202 -5.06 -8.04 -16.96
CA PRO A 202 -4.21 -7.36 -17.94
C PRO A 202 -4.97 -6.24 -18.65
N SER A 203 -4.34 -5.07 -18.80
CA SER A 203 -4.90 -3.95 -19.55
C SER A 203 -3.83 -3.22 -20.35
N ALA A 204 -4.21 -2.71 -21.53
CA ALA A 204 -3.32 -1.94 -22.40
C ALA A 204 -2.84 -0.64 -21.71
N LYS A 205 -3.72 0.02 -20.94
CA LYS A 205 -3.38 1.23 -20.17
C LYS A 205 -2.32 0.96 -19.09
N MET A 206 -2.28 -0.24 -18.52
CA MET A 206 -1.29 -0.64 -17.53
C MET A 206 0.01 -1.18 -18.16
N GLY A 207 0.05 -1.31 -19.49
CA GLY A 207 1.17 -1.89 -20.23
C GLY A 207 1.34 -3.40 -20.03
N SER A 208 0.28 -4.11 -19.57
CA SER A 208 0.32 -5.56 -19.32
C SER A 208 -0.17 -6.39 -20.51
N VAL A 209 -0.61 -5.72 -21.59
CA VAL A 209 -0.93 -6.33 -22.88
C VAL A 209 0.20 -5.96 -23.83
N VAL A 210 1.01 -6.94 -24.23
CA VAL A 210 2.29 -6.70 -24.92
C VAL A 210 2.47 -7.64 -26.09
N LYS A 211 3.24 -7.19 -27.09
CA LYS A 211 3.73 -8.04 -28.18
C LYS A 211 5.02 -8.76 -27.80
N ASP A 212 5.95 -8.04 -27.16
CA ASP A 212 7.17 -8.64 -26.62
C ASP A 212 6.97 -9.04 -25.16
N VAL A 213 6.90 -10.35 -24.93
CA VAL A 213 6.70 -10.92 -23.60
C VAL A 213 7.99 -10.89 -22.79
N THR A 214 9.16 -11.00 -23.43
CA THR A 214 10.45 -11.15 -22.74
C THR A 214 10.81 -9.88 -21.97
N SER A 215 10.69 -8.71 -22.63
CA SER A 215 10.91 -7.42 -21.99
C SER A 215 9.91 -7.18 -20.86
N ALA A 216 8.63 -7.44 -21.10
CA ALA A 216 7.57 -7.26 -20.10
C ALA A 216 7.78 -8.08 -18.82
N VAL A 217 8.19 -9.35 -18.95
CA VAL A 217 8.49 -10.21 -17.79
C VAL A 217 9.71 -9.68 -17.02
N LYS A 218 10.77 -9.26 -17.72
CA LYS A 218 11.96 -8.66 -17.10
C LYS A 218 11.65 -7.35 -16.39
N ASP A 219 10.80 -6.52 -16.99
CA ASP A 219 10.36 -5.25 -16.42
C ASP A 219 9.47 -5.43 -15.20
N LEU A 220 8.62 -6.46 -15.16
CA LEU A 220 7.84 -6.78 -13.95
C LEU A 220 8.69 -7.38 -12.83
N THR A 221 9.75 -8.11 -13.18
CA THR A 221 10.65 -8.73 -12.19
C THR A 221 11.57 -7.69 -11.55
N GLY A 222 12.06 -6.72 -12.33
CA GLY A 222 13.00 -5.69 -11.85
C GLY A 222 12.38 -4.30 -11.60
N GLY A 223 11.16 -4.07 -12.09
CA GLY A 223 10.48 -2.78 -12.03
C GLY A 223 9.71 -2.61 -10.73
N SER A 224 10.11 -1.60 -9.96
CA SER A 224 9.40 -1.18 -8.76
C SER A 224 8.44 -0.04 -9.12
N GLU A 225 7.14 -0.25 -8.94
CA GLU A 225 6.12 0.78 -9.13
C GLU A 225 5.96 1.57 -7.83
N TYR A 226 6.01 2.90 -7.91
CA TYR A 226 5.70 3.78 -6.79
C TYR A 226 4.53 4.70 -7.13
N ARG A 227 3.72 4.97 -6.11
CA ARG A 227 2.57 5.86 -6.19
C ARG A 227 2.51 6.72 -4.95
N GLU A 228 2.31 8.01 -5.16
CA GLU A 228 2.05 8.96 -4.09
C GLU A 228 0.68 8.69 -3.45
N ARG A 229 0.67 8.59 -2.12
CA ARG A 229 -0.54 8.53 -1.31
C ARG A 229 -0.41 9.48 -0.13
N MET A 230 -1.38 10.39 0.00
CA MET A 230 -1.43 11.38 1.10
C MET A 230 -0.14 12.22 1.21
N GLY A 231 0.44 12.62 0.07
CA GLY A 231 1.68 13.38 0.02
C GLY A 231 2.94 12.59 0.40
N VAL A 232 2.87 11.26 0.49
CA VAL A 232 4.04 10.40 0.74
C VAL A 232 4.18 9.37 -0.38
N VAL A 233 5.39 9.26 -0.93
CA VAL A 233 5.77 8.19 -1.84
C VAL A 233 6.49 7.11 -1.03
N ARG A 234 6.08 5.86 -1.21
CA ARG A 234 6.66 4.70 -0.51
C ARG A 234 7.21 3.73 -1.54
N LEU A 235 8.44 3.25 -1.34
CA LEU A 235 9.06 2.27 -2.23
C LEU A 235 10.03 1.38 -1.45
N ALA A 236 9.97 0.07 -1.69
CA ALA A 236 11.02 -0.85 -1.25
C ALA A 236 12.27 -0.63 -2.11
N ILE A 237 13.38 -0.22 -1.49
CA ILE A 237 14.58 0.25 -2.18
C ILE A 237 15.76 -0.74 -2.07
N GLY A 238 15.69 -1.68 -1.13
CA GLY A 238 16.74 -2.67 -0.91
C GLY A 238 16.29 -3.84 -0.03
N GLN A 239 17.21 -4.79 0.17
CA GLN A 239 17.06 -5.90 1.13
C GLN A 239 18.11 -5.77 2.22
N LEU A 240 17.88 -6.36 3.40
CA LEU A 240 18.81 -6.25 4.54
C LEU A 240 20.27 -6.58 4.18
N GLY A 241 20.48 -7.59 3.33
CA GLY A 241 21.79 -8.03 2.85
C GLY A 241 22.45 -7.14 1.79
N PHE A 242 21.87 -6.01 1.42
CA PHE A 242 22.51 -5.07 0.48
C PHE A 242 23.67 -4.34 1.17
N THR A 243 24.73 -4.10 0.40
CA THR A 243 25.83 -3.24 0.83
C THR A 243 25.39 -1.78 0.84
N PRO A 244 26.01 -0.93 1.67
CA PRO A 244 25.71 0.50 1.71
C PRO A 244 25.86 1.18 0.33
N ASP A 245 26.84 0.77 -0.48
CA ASP A 245 27.03 1.31 -1.83
C ASP A 245 25.89 0.94 -2.80
N MET A 246 25.40 -0.30 -2.73
CA MET A 246 24.24 -0.75 -3.52
C MET A 246 22.99 0.03 -3.14
N LEU A 247 22.77 0.22 -1.83
CA LEU A 247 21.63 0.97 -1.32
C LEU A 247 21.70 2.45 -1.73
N GLN A 248 22.87 3.08 -1.62
CA GLN A 248 23.09 4.45 -2.06
C GLN A 248 22.76 4.65 -3.55
N LYS A 249 23.26 3.75 -4.41
CA LYS A 249 22.97 3.81 -5.86
C LYS A 249 21.48 3.70 -6.15
N ASN A 250 20.77 2.82 -5.45
CA ASN A 250 19.32 2.68 -5.59
C ASN A 250 18.58 3.93 -5.11
N ILE A 251 18.91 4.47 -3.93
CA ILE A 251 18.29 5.69 -3.39
C ILE A 251 18.51 6.86 -4.35
N LYS A 252 19.73 7.04 -4.86
CA LYS A 252 20.05 8.09 -5.83
C LYS A 252 19.22 7.95 -7.11
N ALA A 253 19.18 6.76 -7.71
CA ALA A 253 18.38 6.49 -8.90
C ALA A 253 16.89 6.80 -8.68
N PHE A 254 16.36 6.46 -7.50
CA PHE A 254 14.97 6.73 -7.15
C PHE A 254 14.68 8.20 -6.92
N VAL A 255 15.50 8.91 -6.13
CA VAL A 255 15.32 10.34 -5.87
C VAL A 255 15.47 11.15 -7.15
N ASP A 256 16.42 10.80 -8.03
CA ASP A 256 16.62 11.47 -9.31
C ASP A 256 15.41 11.27 -10.25
N MET A 257 14.85 10.05 -10.30
CA MET A 257 13.62 9.80 -11.06
C MET A 257 12.43 10.54 -10.48
N LEU A 258 12.27 10.53 -9.16
CA LEU A 258 11.18 11.21 -8.48
C LEU A 258 11.24 12.73 -8.69
N LYS A 259 12.43 13.33 -8.69
CA LYS A 259 12.63 14.75 -9.05
C LYS A 259 12.20 15.03 -10.49
N LYS A 260 12.56 14.16 -11.44
CA LYS A 260 12.13 14.29 -12.85
C LYS A 260 10.61 14.19 -12.98
N ASP A 261 9.98 13.26 -12.28
CA ASP A 261 8.52 13.08 -12.32
C ASP A 261 7.78 14.28 -11.71
N MET A 262 8.31 14.84 -10.61
CA MET A 262 7.75 16.04 -10.01
C MET A 262 7.88 17.26 -10.93
N ALA A 263 9.03 17.40 -11.62
CA ALA A 263 9.26 18.48 -12.57
C ALA A 263 8.45 18.33 -13.87
N ALA A 264 8.20 17.10 -14.30
CA ALA A 264 7.36 16.80 -15.46
C ALA A 264 5.86 16.99 -15.17
N MET A 265 5.47 17.07 -13.89
CA MET A 265 4.10 17.39 -13.53
C MET A 265 3.78 18.88 -13.68
N SER A 266 2.51 19.15 -13.98
CA SER A 266 1.97 20.46 -14.37
C SER A 266 2.64 21.69 -13.73
N ASP A 267 3.05 22.65 -14.56
CA ASP A 267 3.68 23.94 -14.21
C ASP A 267 2.98 24.76 -13.11
N ARG A 268 1.69 24.50 -12.87
CA ARG A 268 0.89 25.26 -11.90
C ARG A 268 1.04 24.76 -10.46
N MET A 269 1.59 23.57 -10.23
CA MET A 269 1.60 22.90 -8.92
C MET A 269 2.97 22.27 -8.64
N ASN A 270 3.89 23.06 -8.07
CA ASN A 270 5.22 22.57 -7.72
C ASN A 270 5.15 21.65 -6.50
N LYS A 271 5.67 20.42 -6.66
CA LYS A 271 5.89 19.49 -5.56
C LYS A 271 7.36 19.56 -5.15
N GLU A 272 7.60 19.63 -3.84
CA GLU A 272 8.94 19.68 -3.29
C GLU A 272 9.17 18.46 -2.39
N LEU A 273 10.41 17.95 -2.39
CA LEU A 273 10.86 17.00 -1.37
C LEU A 273 10.92 17.71 -0.02
N HIS A 274 10.17 17.20 0.95
CA HIS A 274 10.19 17.70 2.32
C HIS A 274 11.15 16.89 3.18
N GLU A 275 10.93 15.58 3.26
CA GLU A 275 11.68 14.69 4.16
C GLU A 275 11.85 13.31 3.50
N VAL A 276 12.98 12.67 3.75
CA VAL A 276 13.26 11.30 3.32
C VAL A 276 13.54 10.45 4.54
N VAL A 277 12.70 9.46 4.79
CA VAL A 277 12.81 8.54 5.93
C VAL A 277 13.10 7.14 5.42
N LEU A 278 14.15 6.52 5.97
CA LEU A 278 14.50 5.13 5.72
C LEU A 278 13.97 4.25 6.85
N SER A 279 13.26 3.19 6.50
CA SER A 279 12.74 2.21 7.44
C SER A 279 13.04 0.80 6.94
N SER A 280 12.78 -0.20 7.76
CA SER A 280 12.60 -1.58 7.31
C SER A 280 11.23 -2.12 7.73
N THR A 281 11.02 -3.41 7.53
CA THR A 281 9.75 -4.09 7.85
C THR A 281 9.43 -4.02 9.35
N ASN A 282 10.42 -4.18 10.23
CA ASN A 282 10.24 -4.22 11.69
C ASN A 282 11.00 -3.11 12.44
N ALA A 283 11.84 -2.32 11.77
CA ALA A 283 12.60 -1.23 12.41
C ALA A 283 11.82 0.10 12.40
N PRO A 284 12.16 1.03 13.32
CA PRO A 284 11.68 2.40 13.25
C PRO A 284 12.22 3.15 12.01
N GLY A 285 11.55 4.24 11.64
CA GLY A 285 11.97 5.11 10.55
C GLY A 285 13.02 6.14 11.00
N PHE A 286 14.12 6.22 10.26
CA PHE A 286 15.21 7.18 10.47
C PHE A 286 15.18 8.26 9.40
N SER A 287 15.15 9.53 9.81
CA SER A 287 15.23 10.67 8.89
C SER A 287 16.66 10.79 8.35
N LEU A 288 16.82 10.93 7.03
CA LEU A 288 18.13 10.97 6.38
C LEU A 288 18.59 12.41 6.11
N ASN A 289 19.85 12.71 6.41
CA ASN A 289 20.47 14.01 6.14
C ASN A 289 20.98 14.18 4.69
N GLY A 290 21.03 13.09 3.91
CA GLY A 290 21.57 13.07 2.54
C GLY A 290 23.07 12.77 2.46
N GLU A 291 23.76 12.63 3.58
CA GLU A 291 25.15 12.22 3.65
C GLU A 291 25.29 10.70 3.62
N PHE A 292 26.38 10.24 3.02
CA PHE A 292 26.68 8.81 2.96
C PHE A 292 27.27 8.29 4.29
N LYS A 293 28.16 9.07 4.90
CA LYS A 293 28.86 8.77 6.16
C LYS A 293 28.87 10.00 7.04
N SER A 294 28.78 9.81 8.35
CA SER A 294 29.03 10.87 9.34
C SER A 294 30.51 10.97 9.68
N ASN A 295 30.93 12.15 10.15
CA ASN A 295 32.31 12.39 10.59
C ASN A 295 32.57 11.62 11.89
N GLY A 296 33.27 10.48 11.79
CA GLY A 296 33.49 9.55 12.91
C GLY A 296 32.50 8.38 12.98
N GLY A 297 31.64 8.23 11.96
CA GLY A 297 30.66 7.14 11.86
C GLY A 297 31.23 5.80 11.42
N VAL A 298 30.33 4.83 11.28
CA VAL A 298 30.68 3.45 10.94
C VAL A 298 31.22 3.33 9.51
N GLN A 299 32.27 2.52 9.34
CA GLN A 299 32.84 2.28 8.03
C GLN A 299 31.92 1.35 7.21
N PRO A 300 31.71 1.62 5.91
CA PRO A 300 30.89 0.77 5.03
C PRO A 300 31.31 -0.70 5.00
N LYS A 301 32.60 -0.96 5.22
CA LYS A 301 33.17 -2.31 5.27
C LYS A 301 32.57 -3.13 6.43
N GLU A 302 32.30 -2.50 7.57
CA GLU A 302 31.70 -3.15 8.74
C GLU A 302 30.21 -3.48 8.52
N LEU A 303 29.55 -2.73 7.62
CA LEU A 303 28.17 -2.95 7.20
C LEU A 303 28.06 -3.82 5.95
N THR A 304 29.17 -4.34 5.43
CA THR A 304 29.12 -5.35 4.39
C THR A 304 29.15 -6.69 5.12
N ALA A 305 27.97 -7.30 5.31
CA ALA A 305 27.91 -8.61 5.96
C ALA A 305 28.79 -9.59 5.14
N ALA A 306 29.66 -10.32 5.84
CA ALA A 306 30.40 -11.45 5.30
C ALA A 306 29.46 -12.57 4.85
#